data_AF-A0A2T4AEX4-F1
#
_entry.id   AF-A0A2T4AEX4-F1
#
_cell.length_a   1.000
_cell.length_b   1.000
_cell.length_c   1.000
_cell.angle_alpha   90.00
_cell.angle_beta   90.00
_cell.angle_gamma   90.00
#
_symmetry.space_group_name_H-M   'P 1'
#
loop_
_entity.id
_entity.type
_entity.pdbx_description
1 polymer ?
#
loop_
_entity_poly.entity_id
_entity_poly.type
_entity_poly.pdbx_seq_one_letter_code
_entity_poly.pdbx_strand_id
1 'polypeptide(L)'
;DITHEWPKSPRPTPYEVLGVSKGAVYDKRRFYHLVKLYHPDTHDHNHHHASVSSSPLHIKNLPHATRLERYRMIVAANELLSNTSKRRMYDSYGLGWSHGDRAASLRDIDKNWRHQEGTAANNATWEDWERWRDAQEGKSSEPVYMSHGAFASILVLMCLVGAMAQTNRAESSGAQYVGWAADHSAEIGGRLRRNGTAVAGLSKDERVDYFLKERE
;
A
#
# COMPACT_ATOMS: atom_id res chain seq x y z
N ASP A 1 51.36 0.27 -21.07
CA ASP A 1 50.33 0.18 -22.13
C ASP A 1 49.38 -0.97 -21.90
N ILE A 2 48.14 -0.65 -21.49
CA ILE A 2 47.07 -1.65 -21.38
C ILE A 2 46.39 -1.71 -22.74
N THR A 3 46.85 -2.64 -23.60
CA THR A 3 46.17 -2.97 -24.85
C THR A 3 44.74 -3.38 -24.51
N HIS A 4 43.75 -2.61 -24.98
CA HIS A 4 42.37 -2.99 -24.82
C HIS A 4 42.03 -4.09 -25.84
N GLU A 5 41.80 -5.30 -25.35
CA GLU A 5 41.26 -6.40 -26.15
C GLU A 5 39.73 -6.36 -26.07
N TRP A 6 39.07 -6.45 -27.22
CA TRP A 6 37.62 -6.51 -27.26
C TRP A 6 37.14 -7.88 -26.73
N PRO A 7 36.05 -7.93 -25.94
CA PRO A 7 35.52 -9.20 -25.43
C PRO A 7 35.23 -10.20 -26.56
N LYS A 8 35.68 -11.45 -26.40
CA LYS A 8 35.39 -12.55 -27.34
C LYS A 8 34.05 -13.21 -27.08
N SER A 9 33.45 -12.92 -25.92
CA SER A 9 32.11 -13.38 -25.57
C SER A 9 31.10 -12.84 -26.61
N PRO A 10 30.21 -13.67 -27.14
CA PRO A 10 29.18 -13.23 -28.10
C PRO A 10 28.24 -12.18 -27.49
N ARG A 11 28.10 -12.14 -26.16
CA ARG A 11 27.27 -11.17 -25.42
C ARG A 11 28.05 -10.63 -24.21
N PRO A 12 28.85 -9.57 -24.40
CA PRO A 12 29.71 -9.06 -23.35
C PRO A 12 28.91 -8.31 -22.27
N THR A 13 29.43 -8.35 -21.04
CA THR A 13 28.94 -7.54 -19.93
C THR A 13 29.43 -6.09 -20.05
N PRO A 14 28.77 -5.09 -19.43
CA PRO A 14 29.26 -3.71 -19.42
C PRO A 14 30.67 -3.59 -18.81
N TYR A 15 30.99 -4.48 -17.86
CA TYR A 15 32.32 -4.58 -17.24
C TYR A 15 33.38 -5.06 -18.21
N GLU A 16 33.09 -6.09 -19.00
CA GLU A 16 33.99 -6.61 -20.05
C GLU A 16 34.17 -5.59 -21.18
N VAL A 17 33.09 -4.92 -21.61
CA VAL A 17 33.16 -3.89 -22.67
C VAL A 17 34.12 -2.77 -22.27
N LEU A 18 34.06 -2.28 -21.03
CA LEU A 18 34.98 -1.25 -20.56
C LEU A 18 36.33 -1.81 -20.08
N GLY A 19 36.41 -3.10 -19.80
CA GLY A 19 37.57 -3.75 -19.19
C GLY A 19 37.80 -3.27 -17.75
N VAL A 20 36.73 -3.15 -16.97
CA VAL A 20 36.73 -2.71 -15.56
C VAL A 20 36.23 -3.85 -14.69
N SER A 21 36.85 -4.08 -13.53
CA SER A 21 36.40 -5.10 -12.58
C SER A 21 35.08 -4.71 -11.91
N LYS A 22 34.19 -5.69 -11.67
CA LYS A 22 32.90 -5.51 -10.99
C LYS A 22 33.02 -4.85 -9.60
N GLY A 23 34.13 -5.08 -8.90
CA GLY A 23 34.39 -4.49 -7.58
C GLY A 23 35.11 -3.14 -7.58
N ALA A 24 35.57 -2.66 -8.74
CA ALA A 24 36.36 -1.44 -8.82
C ALA A 24 35.49 -0.17 -8.75
N VAL A 25 36.05 0.91 -8.21
CA VAL A 25 35.45 2.25 -8.33
C VAL A 25 35.40 2.62 -9.81
N TYR A 26 34.27 3.13 -10.27
CA TYR A 26 34.10 3.47 -11.68
C TYR A 26 34.93 4.69 -12.04
N ASP A 27 35.85 4.54 -13.00
CA ASP A 27 36.68 5.62 -13.52
C ASP A 27 36.39 5.85 -15.02
N LYS A 28 36.01 7.08 -15.36
CA LYS A 28 35.73 7.51 -16.74
C LYS A 28 36.96 7.55 -17.63
N ARG A 29 38.18 7.50 -17.09
CA ARG A 29 39.42 7.46 -17.90
C ARG A 29 39.40 6.34 -18.94
N ARG A 30 38.92 5.16 -18.55
CA ARG A 30 38.85 4.01 -19.44
C ARG A 30 37.82 4.24 -20.56
N PHE A 31 36.65 4.77 -20.21
CA PHE A 31 35.64 5.18 -21.19
C PHE A 31 36.19 6.19 -22.22
N TYR A 32 36.85 7.27 -21.78
CA TYR A 32 37.40 8.27 -22.70
C TYR A 32 38.44 7.68 -23.66
N HIS A 33 39.27 6.74 -23.19
CA HIS A 33 40.23 6.05 -24.05
C HIS A 33 39.53 5.21 -25.14
N LEU A 34 38.49 4.47 -24.76
CA LEU A 34 37.72 3.63 -25.70
C LEU A 34 36.91 4.45 -26.71
N VAL A 35 36.36 5.59 -26.29
CA VAL A 35 35.68 6.51 -27.20
C VAL A 35 36.65 6.99 -28.28
N LYS A 36 37.85 7.47 -27.91
CA LYS A 36 38.86 7.89 -28.90
C LYS A 36 39.23 6.78 -29.89
N LEU A 37 39.17 5.53 -29.44
CA LEU A 37 39.57 4.37 -30.23
C LEU A 37 38.47 3.90 -31.19
N TYR A 38 37.20 3.94 -30.75
CA TYR A 38 36.05 3.40 -31.50
C TYR A 38 35.11 4.47 -32.07
N HIS A 39 35.40 5.77 -31.93
CA HIS A 39 34.51 6.82 -32.42
C HIS A 39 34.30 6.71 -33.95
N PRO A 40 33.04 6.81 -34.44
CA PRO A 40 32.70 6.54 -35.84
C PRO A 40 33.41 7.50 -36.82
N ASP A 41 33.62 8.74 -36.42
CA ASP A 41 34.20 9.81 -37.25
C ASP A 41 35.73 9.72 -37.43
N THR A 42 36.41 8.90 -36.61
CA THR A 42 37.88 8.89 -36.57
C THR A 42 38.54 8.23 -37.79
N HIS A 43 37.76 7.68 -38.72
CA HIS A 43 38.26 6.82 -39.81
C HIS A 43 37.54 7.05 -41.15
N ASP A 44 36.81 8.15 -41.33
CA ASP A 44 36.10 8.45 -42.59
C ASP A 44 37.04 9.06 -43.67
N HIS A 45 38.35 9.05 -43.42
CA HIS A 45 39.38 9.56 -44.32
C HIS A 45 40.30 8.43 -44.77
N ASN A 46 39.76 7.46 -45.49
CA ASN A 46 40.58 6.49 -46.20
C ASN A 46 40.75 6.89 -47.66
N HIS A 47 41.50 7.96 -47.94
CA HIS A 47 42.29 8.10 -49.16
C HIS A 47 43.43 9.13 -48.89
N HIS A 48 44.67 8.66 -48.88
CA HIS A 48 45.93 9.40 -49.15
C HIS A 48 46.94 9.80 -48.07
N HIS A 49 46.67 9.86 -46.76
CA HIS A 49 47.77 10.20 -45.83
C HIS A 49 47.82 9.32 -44.58
N ALA A 50 48.78 8.40 -44.59
CA ALA A 50 49.23 7.64 -43.44
C ALA A 50 49.84 8.60 -42.39
N SER A 51 48.99 9.23 -41.59
CA SER A 51 49.43 9.97 -40.41
C SER A 51 49.36 9.07 -39.18
N VAL A 52 50.36 9.25 -38.33
CA VAL A 52 50.69 8.49 -37.12
C VAL A 52 49.60 8.65 -36.07
N SER A 53 48.49 7.93 -36.24
CA SER A 53 47.47 7.77 -35.19
C SER A 53 47.76 6.51 -34.39
N SER A 54 47.88 6.66 -33.07
CA SER A 54 48.26 5.68 -32.05
C SER A 54 47.27 4.52 -31.84
N SER A 55 46.21 4.44 -32.65
CA SER A 55 45.24 3.34 -32.60
C SER A 55 45.84 2.07 -33.23
N PRO A 56 45.74 0.90 -32.55
CA PRO A 56 46.24 -0.38 -33.07
C PRO A 56 45.72 -0.67 -34.48
N LEU A 57 46.60 -1.15 -35.37
CA LEU A 57 46.31 -1.49 -36.78
C LEU A 57 45.04 -2.36 -36.93
N HIS A 58 44.84 -3.30 -36.00
CA HIS A 58 43.67 -4.17 -36.00
C HIS A 58 42.35 -3.38 -35.93
N ILE A 59 42.30 -2.23 -35.23
CA ILE A 59 41.08 -1.43 -35.03
C ILE A 59 40.75 -0.54 -36.23
N LYS A 60 41.79 -0.08 -36.94
CA LYS A 60 41.63 0.68 -38.19
C LYS A 60 40.98 -0.17 -39.28
N ASN A 61 41.30 -1.46 -39.32
CA ASN A 61 40.78 -2.41 -40.30
C ASN A 61 39.37 -2.97 -39.97
N LEU A 62 38.73 -2.55 -38.86
CA LEU A 62 37.37 -2.99 -38.56
C LEU A 62 36.35 -2.43 -39.57
N PRO A 63 35.37 -3.24 -40.00
CA PRO A 63 34.21 -2.73 -40.73
C PRO A 63 33.51 -1.61 -39.96
N HIS A 64 33.07 -0.57 -40.67
CA HIS A 64 32.39 0.59 -40.07
C HIS A 64 31.20 0.17 -39.20
N ALA A 65 30.37 -0.77 -39.68
CA ALA A 65 29.22 -1.28 -38.94
C ALA A 65 29.62 -1.88 -37.57
N THR A 66 30.65 -2.72 -37.54
CA THR A 66 31.15 -3.33 -36.30
C THR A 66 31.72 -2.28 -35.35
N ARG A 67 32.47 -1.30 -35.87
CA ARG A 67 32.99 -0.21 -35.03
C ARG A 67 31.86 0.59 -34.38
N LEU A 68 30.82 0.94 -35.16
CA LEU A 68 29.66 1.66 -34.66
C LEU A 68 28.91 0.88 -33.58
N GLU A 69 28.76 -0.43 -33.76
CA GLU A 69 28.15 -1.32 -32.76
C GLU A 69 28.96 -1.32 -31.45
N ARG A 70 30.28 -1.48 -31.55
CA ARG A 70 31.20 -1.42 -30.41
C ARG A 70 31.15 -0.08 -29.68
N TYR A 71 31.11 1.02 -30.45
CA TYR A 71 30.95 2.36 -29.90
C TYR A 71 29.64 2.51 -29.11
N ARG A 72 28.52 2.04 -29.67
CA ARG A 72 27.22 2.05 -28.98
C ARG A 72 27.27 1.24 -27.68
N MET A 73 27.90 0.07 -27.68
CA MET A 73 28.10 -0.73 -26.48
C MET A 73 28.94 -0.01 -25.42
N ILE A 74 30.03 0.67 -25.82
CA ILE A 74 30.89 1.46 -24.91
C ILE A 74 30.08 2.59 -24.25
N VAL A 75 29.29 3.33 -25.03
CA VAL A 75 28.45 4.42 -24.51
C VAL A 75 27.40 3.89 -23.55
N ALA A 76 26.70 2.81 -23.92
CA ALA A 76 25.70 2.16 -23.06
C ALA A 76 26.32 1.64 -21.76
N ALA A 77 27.51 1.04 -21.81
CA ALA A 77 28.21 0.55 -20.62
C ALA A 77 28.60 1.70 -19.69
N ASN A 78 29.06 2.83 -20.23
CA ASN A 78 29.35 4.02 -19.44
C ASN A 78 28.08 4.62 -18.82
N GLU A 79 26.97 4.71 -19.54
CA GLU A 79 25.71 5.21 -18.99
C GLU A 79 25.23 4.37 -17.80
N LEU A 80 25.36 3.05 -17.90
CA LEU A 80 24.98 2.09 -16.86
C LEU A 80 25.91 2.16 -15.63
N LEU A 81 27.23 2.13 -15.85
CA LEU A 81 28.22 2.05 -14.78
C LEU A 81 28.57 3.40 -14.12
N SER A 82 28.32 4.52 -14.82
CA SER A 82 28.58 5.86 -14.28
C SER A 82 27.58 6.31 -13.22
N ASN A 83 26.35 5.80 -13.24
CA ASN A 83 25.35 6.10 -12.22
C ASN A 83 25.30 4.96 -11.20
N THR A 84 25.63 5.27 -9.94
CA THR A 84 25.64 4.30 -8.84
C THR A 84 24.32 3.56 -8.66
N SER A 85 23.18 4.22 -8.89
CA SER A 85 21.86 3.60 -8.79
C SER A 85 21.64 2.57 -9.91
N LYS A 86 21.92 2.95 -11.16
CA LYS A 86 21.81 2.05 -12.33
C LYS A 86 22.78 0.86 -12.22
N ARG A 87 24.02 1.12 -11.79
CA ARG A 87 25.02 0.09 -11.51
C ARG A 87 24.54 -0.89 -10.45
N ARG A 88 24.00 -0.39 -9.33
CA ARG A 88 23.48 -1.23 -8.25
C ARG A 88 22.34 -2.12 -8.75
N MET A 89 21.40 -1.57 -9.52
CA MET A 89 20.29 -2.34 -10.11
C MET A 89 20.78 -3.43 -11.07
N TYR A 90 21.79 -3.13 -11.89
CA TYR A 90 22.42 -4.14 -12.73
C TYR A 90 23.12 -5.23 -11.90
N ASP A 91 23.86 -4.84 -10.87
CA ASP A 91 24.62 -5.79 -10.06
C ASP A 91 23.74 -6.71 -9.21
N SER A 92 22.58 -6.22 -8.73
CA SER A 92 21.64 -6.98 -7.91
C SER A 92 20.60 -7.75 -8.72
N TYR A 93 20.13 -7.20 -9.84
CA TYR A 93 19.01 -7.75 -10.61
C TYR A 93 19.30 -8.01 -12.08
N GLY A 94 20.48 -7.64 -12.59
CA GLY A 94 20.82 -7.77 -14.02
C GLY A 94 20.10 -6.76 -14.93
N LEU A 95 19.53 -5.69 -14.36
CA LEU A 95 18.73 -4.70 -15.09
C LEU A 95 19.56 -3.66 -15.84
N GLY A 96 19.03 -3.17 -16.97
CA GLY A 96 19.56 -1.99 -17.67
C GLY A 96 20.67 -2.28 -18.69
N TRP A 97 21.04 -3.55 -18.91
CA TRP A 97 21.96 -3.94 -19.98
C TRP A 97 21.22 -4.62 -21.14
N SER A 98 21.18 -3.97 -22.30
CA SER A 98 20.46 -4.45 -23.48
C SER A 98 21.25 -5.40 -24.38
N HIS A 99 22.57 -5.54 -24.18
CA HIS A 99 23.46 -6.29 -25.07
C HIS A 99 23.89 -7.66 -24.47
N GLY A 100 23.19 -8.14 -23.44
CA GLY A 100 23.51 -9.38 -22.70
C GLY A 100 22.49 -10.51 -22.90
N ASP A 101 22.82 -11.71 -22.38
CA ASP A 101 21.99 -12.93 -22.45
C ASP A 101 20.69 -12.88 -21.64
N ARG A 102 20.65 -12.02 -20.62
CA ARG A 102 19.56 -11.94 -19.66
C ARG A 102 19.35 -10.48 -19.28
N ALA A 103 18.74 -9.71 -20.17
CA ALA A 103 17.95 -8.59 -19.67
C ALA A 103 16.80 -9.22 -18.88
N ALA A 104 17.00 -9.41 -17.58
CA ALA A 104 15.96 -9.93 -16.71
C ALA A 104 14.74 -9.02 -16.90
N SER A 105 13.67 -9.56 -17.48
CA SER A 105 12.46 -8.78 -17.66
C SER A 105 11.99 -8.35 -16.28
N LEU A 106 11.48 -7.12 -16.15
CA LEU A 106 10.81 -6.70 -14.92
C LEU A 106 9.74 -7.73 -14.49
N ARG A 107 9.13 -8.40 -15.48
CA ARG A 107 8.18 -9.49 -15.27
C ARG A 107 8.79 -10.75 -14.67
N ASP A 108 10.00 -11.14 -15.09
CA ASP A 108 10.70 -12.31 -14.55
C ASP A 108 11.17 -12.05 -13.12
N ILE A 109 11.60 -10.81 -12.85
CA ILE A 109 12.00 -10.37 -11.51
C ILE A 109 10.79 -10.33 -10.57
N ASP A 110 9.66 -9.75 -10.99
CA ASP A 110 8.41 -9.76 -10.22
C ASP A 110 7.95 -11.19 -9.94
N LYS A 111 7.99 -12.07 -10.96
CA LYS A 111 7.63 -13.48 -10.79
C LYS A 111 8.55 -14.16 -9.78
N ASN A 112 9.86 -13.97 -9.87
CA ASN A 112 10.81 -14.55 -8.92
C ASN A 112 10.59 -14.02 -7.49
N TRP A 113 10.35 -12.72 -7.34
CA TRP A 113 10.07 -12.09 -6.05
C TRP A 113 8.81 -12.66 -5.38
N ARG A 114 7.75 -12.91 -6.15
CA ARG A 114 6.52 -13.54 -5.65
C ARG A 114 6.70 -14.99 -5.21
N HIS A 115 7.60 -15.73 -5.85
CA HIS A 115 7.87 -17.13 -5.53
C HIS A 115 8.92 -17.31 -4.43
N GLN A 116 9.55 -16.22 -3.97
CA GLN A 116 10.55 -16.30 -2.92
C GLN A 116 9.90 -16.44 -1.54
N GLU A 117 10.31 -17.46 -0.78
CA GLU A 117 9.79 -17.73 0.57
C GLU A 117 10.14 -16.60 1.54
N GLY A 118 9.23 -16.27 2.47
CA GLY A 118 9.42 -15.18 3.44
C GLY A 118 9.22 -13.77 2.87
N THR A 119 8.75 -13.65 1.64
CA THR A 119 8.46 -12.36 1.00
C THR A 119 7.03 -11.92 1.32
N ALA A 120 6.80 -10.61 1.46
CA ALA A 120 5.48 -10.03 1.69
C ALA A 120 4.49 -10.21 0.50
N ALA A 121 4.97 -10.77 -0.62
CA ALA A 121 4.23 -10.90 -1.86
C ALA A 121 2.98 -11.79 -1.77
N ASN A 122 2.98 -12.78 -0.87
CA ASN A 122 1.90 -13.74 -0.70
C ASN A 122 1.00 -13.44 0.51
N ASN A 123 1.16 -12.27 1.15
CA ASN A 123 0.38 -11.91 2.33
C ASN A 123 -1.02 -11.44 1.92
N ALA A 124 -2.05 -12.24 2.21
CA ALA A 124 -3.43 -11.94 1.82
C ALA A 124 -4.28 -11.40 3.00
N THR A 125 -3.97 -11.85 4.21
CA THR A 125 -4.72 -11.49 5.42
C THR A 125 -3.88 -10.62 6.35
N TRP A 126 -4.53 -9.91 7.28
CA TRP A 126 -3.82 -9.14 8.31
C TRP A 126 -2.90 -10.01 9.17
N GLU A 127 -3.30 -11.26 9.43
CA GLU A 127 -2.49 -12.25 10.16
C GLU A 127 -1.20 -12.59 9.39
N ASP A 128 -1.26 -12.73 8.05
CA ASP A 128 -0.05 -12.97 7.24
C ASP A 128 0.93 -11.78 7.30
N TRP A 129 0.40 -10.56 7.29
CA TRP A 129 1.21 -9.35 7.43
C TRP A 129 1.86 -9.22 8.80
N GLU A 130 1.15 -9.62 9.85
CA GLU A 130 1.68 -9.64 11.21
C GLU A 130 2.79 -10.68 11.34
N ARG A 131 2.55 -11.92 10.87
CA ARG A 131 3.56 -12.99 10.84
C ARG A 131 4.82 -12.61 10.06
N TRP A 132 4.67 -11.94 8.92
CA TRP A 132 5.82 -11.46 8.13
C TRP A 132 6.64 -10.41 8.90
N ARG A 133 5.97 -9.48 9.58
CA ARG A 133 6.62 -8.43 10.38
C ARG A 133 7.34 -9.02 11.60
N ASP A 134 6.68 -9.92 12.29
CA ASP A 134 7.22 -10.69 13.41
C ASP A 134 8.46 -11.49 13.03
N ALA A 135 8.44 -12.17 11.87
CA ALA A 135 9.58 -12.88 11.34
C ALA A 135 10.78 -11.97 11.01
N GLN A 136 10.54 -10.70 10.66
CA GLN A 136 11.60 -9.70 10.47
C GLN A 136 12.13 -9.15 11.79
N GLU A 137 11.27 -8.97 12.79
CA GLU A 137 11.64 -8.43 14.10
C GLU A 137 12.13 -9.49 15.10
N GLY A 138 12.05 -10.78 14.74
CA GLY A 138 12.43 -11.89 15.61
C GLY A 138 11.51 -12.07 16.81
N LYS A 139 10.29 -11.54 16.75
CA LYS A 139 9.29 -11.64 17.82
C LYS A 139 8.26 -12.70 17.42
N SER A 140 7.94 -13.62 18.32
CA SER A 140 6.74 -14.44 18.18
C SER A 140 5.60 -13.70 18.88
N SER A 141 4.65 -13.11 18.12
CA SER A 141 3.42 -12.61 18.71
C SER A 141 2.59 -13.80 19.19
N GLU A 142 2.54 -14.02 20.50
CA GLU A 142 1.53 -14.89 21.08
C GLU A 142 0.20 -14.12 21.08
N PRO A 143 -0.90 -14.74 20.62
CA PRO A 143 -2.21 -14.11 20.67
C PRO A 143 -2.53 -13.71 22.12
N VAL A 144 -2.79 -12.42 22.34
CA VAL A 144 -3.16 -11.91 23.67
C VAL A 144 -4.58 -12.38 23.99
N TYR A 145 -4.68 -13.50 24.68
CA TYR A 145 -5.93 -13.95 25.25
C TYR A 145 -6.25 -13.17 26.52
N MET A 146 -7.47 -12.67 26.63
CA MET A 146 -7.95 -12.12 27.87
C MET A 146 -8.21 -13.25 28.89
N SER A 147 -7.92 -13.02 30.17
CA SER A 147 -8.28 -13.98 31.21
C SER A 147 -9.81 -14.13 31.28
N HIS A 148 -10.27 -15.32 31.67
CA HIS A 148 -11.71 -15.60 31.75
C HIS A 148 -12.43 -14.63 32.70
N GLY A 149 -11.74 -14.20 33.76
CA GLY A 149 -12.24 -13.20 34.72
C GLY A 149 -12.38 -11.80 34.14
N ALA A 150 -11.43 -11.34 33.32
CA ALA A 150 -11.53 -10.05 32.67
C ALA A 150 -12.68 -10.03 31.64
N PHE A 151 -12.88 -11.12 30.89
CA PHE A 151 -14.07 -11.29 30.05
C PHE A 151 -15.38 -11.23 30.84
N ALA A 152 -15.47 -11.98 31.95
CA ALA A 152 -16.65 -11.95 32.80
C ALA A 152 -16.93 -10.55 33.36
N SER A 153 -15.89 -9.81 33.76
CA SER A 153 -16.04 -8.44 34.28
C SER A 153 -16.61 -7.47 33.24
N ILE A 154 -16.21 -7.59 31.96
CA ILE A 154 -16.74 -6.76 30.87
C ILE A 154 -18.23 -7.06 30.65
N LEU A 155 -18.63 -8.33 30.67
CA LEU A 155 -20.04 -8.70 30.55
C LEU A 155 -20.88 -8.17 31.70
N VAL A 156 -20.38 -8.31 32.95
CA VAL A 156 -21.07 -7.77 34.13
C VAL A 156 -21.19 -6.25 34.03
N LEU A 157 -20.14 -5.54 33.63
CA LEU A 157 -20.16 -4.09 33.41
C LEU A 157 -21.22 -3.71 32.37
N MET A 158 -21.27 -4.42 31.24
CA MET A 158 -22.24 -4.17 30.18
C MET A 158 -23.68 -4.41 30.65
N CYS A 159 -23.91 -5.47 31.45
CA CYS A 159 -25.20 -5.73 32.08
C CYS A 159 -25.59 -4.64 33.08
N LEU A 160 -24.67 -4.14 33.90
CA LEU A 160 -24.91 -3.05 34.84
C LEU A 160 -25.29 -1.75 34.12
N VAL A 161 -24.56 -1.40 33.06
CA VAL A 161 -24.87 -0.23 32.23
C VAL A 161 -26.26 -0.40 31.58
N GLY A 162 -26.56 -1.60 31.08
CA GLY A 162 -27.88 -1.92 30.52
C GLY A 162 -29.02 -1.80 31.54
N ALA A 163 -28.80 -2.27 32.77
CA ALA A 163 -29.77 -2.14 33.86
C ALA A 163 -30.01 -0.67 34.23
N MET A 164 -28.95 0.12 34.39
CA MET A 164 -29.05 1.57 34.68
C MET A 164 -29.73 2.35 33.55
N ALA A 165 -29.46 1.99 32.29
CA ALA A 165 -30.14 2.61 31.16
C ALA A 165 -31.65 2.29 31.14
N GLN A 166 -32.05 1.09 31.56
CA GLN A 166 -33.46 0.70 31.65
C GLN A 166 -34.18 1.38 32.81
N THR A 167 -33.56 1.52 33.99
CA THR A 167 -34.17 2.22 35.13
C THR A 167 -34.43 3.69 34.82
N ASN A 168 -33.45 4.38 34.22
CA ASN A 168 -33.59 5.78 33.84
C ASN A 168 -34.69 6.00 32.78
N ARG A 169 -34.87 5.04 31.87
CA ARG A 169 -35.99 5.07 30.91
C ARG A 169 -37.33 4.77 31.57
N ALA A 170 -37.38 3.80 32.49
CA ALA A 170 -38.60 3.43 33.18
C ALA A 170 -39.17 4.59 34.01
N GLU A 171 -38.32 5.41 34.65
CA GLU A 171 -38.77 6.61 35.37
C GLU A 171 -39.45 7.62 34.43
N SER A 172 -38.87 7.88 33.25
CA SER A 172 -39.47 8.80 32.27
C SER A 172 -40.80 8.29 31.70
N SER A 173 -40.92 6.99 31.43
CA SER A 173 -42.14 6.38 30.91
C SER A 173 -43.21 6.24 32.00
N GLY A 174 -42.80 5.97 33.24
CA GLY A 174 -43.69 5.89 34.41
C GLY A 174 -44.34 7.23 34.73
N ALA A 175 -43.58 8.33 34.64
CA ALA A 175 -44.12 9.68 34.83
C ALA A 175 -45.24 10.01 33.82
N GLN A 176 -45.11 9.55 32.58
CA GLN A 176 -46.14 9.75 31.55
C GLN A 176 -47.42 8.93 31.85
N TYR A 177 -47.27 7.69 32.32
CA TYR A 177 -48.41 6.85 32.68
C TYR A 177 -49.17 7.38 33.90
N VAL A 178 -48.45 7.80 34.95
CA VAL A 178 -49.05 8.39 36.15
C VAL A 178 -49.74 9.71 35.81
N GLY A 179 -49.13 10.54 34.96
CA GLY A 179 -49.76 11.77 34.45
C GLY A 179 -51.06 11.48 33.70
N TRP A 180 -51.04 10.53 32.76
CA TRP A 180 -52.23 10.13 32.02
C TRP A 180 -53.37 9.62 32.92
N ALA A 181 -53.04 8.78 33.92
CA ALA A 181 -54.02 8.26 34.87
C ALA A 181 -54.61 9.37 35.76
N ALA A 182 -53.78 10.34 36.16
CA ALA A 182 -54.21 11.50 36.94
C ALA A 182 -55.13 12.42 36.13
N ASP A 183 -54.79 12.71 34.88
CA ASP A 183 -55.61 13.53 33.97
C ASP A 183 -56.97 12.88 33.72
N HIS A 184 -57.01 11.57 33.48
CA HIS A 184 -58.25 10.83 33.27
C HIS A 184 -59.15 10.87 34.52
N SER A 185 -58.55 10.74 35.69
CA SER A 185 -59.27 10.82 36.98
C SER A 185 -59.80 12.22 37.24
N ALA A 186 -59.02 13.25 36.92
CA ALA A 186 -59.43 14.65 37.04
C ALA A 186 -60.59 15.00 36.10
N GLU A 187 -60.57 14.47 34.87
CA GLU A 187 -61.67 14.64 33.92
C GLU A 187 -62.97 14.01 34.44
N ILE A 188 -62.92 12.77 34.89
CA ILE A 188 -64.09 12.06 35.46
C ILE A 188 -64.63 12.81 36.68
N GLY A 189 -63.75 13.24 37.59
CA GLY A 189 -64.12 14.01 38.77
C GLY A 189 -64.76 15.37 38.41
N GLY A 190 -64.24 16.04 37.38
CA GLY A 190 -64.79 17.29 36.87
C GLY A 190 -66.19 17.13 36.29
N ARG A 191 -66.43 16.07 35.49
CA ARG A 191 -67.77 15.73 34.96
C ARG A 191 -68.74 15.42 36.10
N LEU A 192 -68.34 14.60 37.06
CA LEU A 192 -69.19 14.23 38.19
C LEU A 192 -69.57 15.46 39.05
N ARG A 193 -68.65 16.39 39.27
CA ARG A 193 -68.93 17.61 40.03
C ARG A 193 -69.90 18.54 39.29
N ARG A 194 -69.73 18.71 37.97
CA ARG A 194 -70.64 19.50 37.13
C ARG A 194 -72.05 18.92 37.14
N ASN A 195 -72.17 17.60 36.94
CA ASN A 195 -73.46 16.91 36.97
C ASN A 195 -74.08 16.97 38.38
N GLY A 196 -73.27 16.82 39.43
CA GLY A 196 -73.72 16.98 40.82
C GLY A 196 -74.30 18.37 41.10
N THR A 197 -73.62 19.44 40.65
CA THR A 197 -74.13 20.81 40.82
C THR A 197 -75.36 21.10 39.96
N ALA A 198 -75.43 20.56 38.74
CA ALA A 198 -76.58 20.72 37.87
C ALA A 198 -77.83 20.07 38.49
N VAL A 199 -77.67 18.85 39.03
CA VAL A 199 -78.75 18.01 39.59
C VAL A 199 -79.19 18.44 41.01
N ALA A 200 -78.32 19.12 41.78
CA ALA A 200 -78.58 19.47 43.18
C ALA A 200 -79.77 20.43 43.42
N GLY A 201 -80.18 21.21 42.41
CA GLY A 201 -81.28 22.17 42.51
C GLY A 201 -82.62 21.71 41.93
N LEU A 202 -82.66 20.55 41.25
CA LEU A 202 -83.86 20.10 40.51
C LEU A 202 -84.77 19.21 41.37
N SER A 203 -86.07 19.29 41.08
CA SER A 203 -87.08 18.38 41.63
C SER A 203 -86.92 16.97 41.05
N LYS A 204 -87.54 15.96 41.68
CA LYS A 204 -87.34 14.54 41.31
C LYS A 204 -87.62 14.27 39.83
N ASP A 205 -88.71 14.82 39.30
CA ASP A 205 -89.14 14.58 37.92
C ASP A 205 -88.21 15.29 36.92
N GLU A 206 -87.75 16.49 37.24
CA GLU A 206 -86.78 17.24 36.42
C GLU A 206 -85.39 16.58 36.39
N ARG A 207 -84.98 15.90 37.47
CA ARG A 207 -83.75 15.08 37.44
C ARG A 207 -83.90 13.89 36.50
N VAL A 208 -85.06 13.23 36.52
CA VAL A 208 -85.33 12.09 35.63
C VAL A 208 -85.30 12.54 34.17
N ASP A 209 -85.93 13.67 33.85
CA ASP A 209 -85.91 14.24 32.50
C ASP A 209 -84.48 14.67 32.07
N TYR A 210 -83.71 15.28 32.96
CA TYR A 210 -82.30 15.59 32.73
C TYR A 210 -81.46 14.34 32.44
N PHE A 211 -81.64 13.27 33.21
CA PHE A 211 -80.92 11.99 32.99
C PHE A 211 -81.34 11.29 31.69
N LEU A 212 -82.60 11.40 31.27
CA LEU A 212 -83.06 10.86 29.99
C LEU A 212 -82.45 11.64 28.82
N LYS A 213 -82.40 12.98 28.95
CA LYS A 213 -81.82 13.88 27.94
C LYS A 213 -80.29 13.79 27.82
N GLU A 214 -79.59 13.44 28.89
CA GLU A 214 -78.12 13.27 28.87
C GLU A 214 -77.70 11.89 28.30
N ARG A 215 -78.62 10.92 28.23
CA ARG A 215 -78.34 9.55 27.75
C ARG A 215 -78.67 9.30 26.27
N GLU A 216 -79.45 10.18 25.62
CA GLU A 216 -79.61 10.20 24.14
C GLU A 216 -78.38 10.82 23.45
#